data_AF-A0A2P2LBU9-F1
#
_entry.id   AF-A0A2P2LBU9-F1
#
_cell.length_a   1.000
_cell.length_b   1.000
_cell.length_c   1.000
_cell.angle_alpha   90.00
_cell.angle_beta   90.00
_cell.angle_gamma   90.00
#
_symmetry.space_group_name_H-M   'P 1'
#
loop_
_entity.id
_entity.type
_entity.pdbx_description
1 polymer ?
#
loop_
_entity_poly.entity_id
_entity_poly.type
_entity_poly.pdbx_seq_one_letter_code
_entity_poly.pdbx_strand_id
1 'polypeptide(L)'
;MDSLKLLFSCTYILLHVLLGVAVSEYLPHSICENSRGNYTSGSTYRRNLDSVLSSLTADTKIDYGFYKLSAGQAPDRVNAIALCRGDLSVDDCRGCIANATQQILEDCSNQKEANIYYRSCILRYSNRSIFHVVETSPSYPLSSENYSNNAKEFIQDVRTLLFRLRGTAAAGNSLKKFATGNETSGFYTIFGLVQCTPDLSAQQCFDCLVKVIPEIPQGGTKIGVHFFAPSCNYRYEVEPFFASTPDSSPSSSPPPSASTQSPPAAITPPPPEGKSSKTRTIIIIVIPSVSAVIFIFYICIILRQRRLRKKLKTSDEIESVESLQFDFSTLRVATNNFSEENKLGQGGFGAVYKGTLSNGQDVAVKRVSKDSGQGDLEFKNEVLLVAKLQHRNLVRLLGFCLERNERLLIYEFLPNASLDHFLFGQPTNPHNKSNLLDIGFLLTKSID
;
A
#
# COMPACT_ATOMS: atom_id res chain seq x y z
N MET A 1 17.11 -43.75 -11.14
CA MET A 1 16.61 -43.29 -9.82
C MET A 1 17.12 -41.89 -9.48
N ASP A 2 18.17 -41.39 -10.16
CA ASP A 2 18.81 -40.11 -9.86
C ASP A 2 18.17 -38.89 -10.54
N SER A 3 17.60 -39.04 -11.73
CA SER A 3 16.92 -37.94 -12.44
C SER A 3 15.67 -37.44 -11.72
N LEU A 4 14.98 -38.34 -10.99
CA LEU A 4 13.79 -37.99 -10.21
C LEU A 4 14.19 -37.19 -8.94
N LYS A 5 15.30 -37.56 -8.29
CA LYS A 5 15.83 -36.82 -7.14
C LYS A 5 16.33 -35.41 -7.54
N LEU A 6 16.92 -35.28 -8.73
CA LEU A 6 17.35 -33.99 -9.27
C LEU A 6 16.17 -33.06 -9.57
N LEU A 7 15.06 -33.60 -10.10
CA LEU A 7 13.82 -32.85 -10.33
C LEU A 7 13.16 -32.39 -9.02
N PHE A 8 13.14 -33.23 -7.98
CA PHE A 8 12.64 -32.82 -6.65
C PHE A 8 13.54 -31.76 -6.00
N SER A 9 14.86 -31.86 -6.16
CA SER A 9 15.79 -30.85 -5.64
C SER A 9 15.66 -29.51 -6.38
N CYS A 10 15.57 -29.52 -7.72
CA CYS A 10 15.38 -28.30 -8.50
C CYS A 10 14.03 -27.65 -8.25
N THR A 11 12.95 -28.42 -8.06
CA THR A 11 11.63 -27.86 -7.74
C THR A 11 11.57 -27.31 -6.31
N TYR A 12 12.27 -27.93 -5.35
CA TYR A 12 12.42 -27.41 -4.00
C TYR A 12 13.24 -26.10 -3.98
N ILE A 13 14.33 -26.03 -4.74
CA ILE A 13 15.14 -24.81 -4.89
C ILE A 13 14.34 -23.73 -5.62
N LEU A 14 13.61 -24.07 -6.69
CA LEU A 14 12.77 -23.11 -7.41
C LEU A 14 11.61 -22.61 -6.54
N LEU A 15 11.07 -23.45 -5.65
CA LEU A 15 10.05 -23.07 -4.66
C LEU A 15 10.63 -22.11 -3.61
N HIS A 16 11.85 -22.37 -3.12
CA HIS A 16 12.56 -21.45 -2.21
C HIS A 16 12.96 -20.14 -2.89
N VAL A 17 13.37 -20.19 -4.16
CA VAL A 17 13.67 -18.99 -4.94
C VAL A 17 12.38 -18.21 -5.21
N LEU A 18 11.28 -18.85 -5.60
CA LEU A 18 9.97 -18.20 -5.83
C LEU A 18 9.34 -17.67 -4.53
N LEU A 19 9.55 -18.34 -3.39
CA LEU A 19 9.27 -17.78 -2.07
C LEU A 19 10.17 -16.57 -1.80
N GLY A 20 11.44 -16.61 -2.16
CA GLY A 20 12.38 -15.49 -2.03
C GLY A 20 12.04 -14.29 -2.92
N VAL A 21 11.49 -14.48 -4.12
CA VAL A 21 11.12 -13.36 -5.03
C VAL A 21 9.75 -12.76 -4.66
N ALA A 22 8.91 -13.45 -3.89
CA ALA A 22 7.68 -12.89 -3.33
C ALA A 22 7.91 -12.05 -2.06
N VAL A 23 9.09 -12.12 -1.44
CA VAL A 23 9.45 -11.33 -0.25
C VAL A 23 10.33 -10.14 -0.68
N SER A 24 9.69 -9.17 -1.35
CA SER A 24 10.13 -7.77 -1.27
C SER A 24 9.20 -6.97 -0.36
N GLU A 25 8.63 -7.61 0.67
CA GLU A 25 7.93 -6.94 1.75
C GLU A 25 8.89 -6.77 2.94
N TYR A 26 9.53 -5.60 3.00
CA TYR A 26 9.97 -4.89 4.20
C TYR A 26 10.14 -5.73 5.48
N LEU A 27 11.39 -6.17 5.73
CA LEU A 27 11.77 -6.91 6.94
C LEU A 27 11.48 -6.13 8.24
N PRO A 28 11.20 -6.83 9.35
CA PRO A 28 11.19 -6.22 10.68
C PRO A 28 12.56 -5.64 11.04
N HIS A 29 12.55 -4.62 11.89
CA HIS A 29 13.79 -4.02 12.41
C HIS A 29 13.83 -4.08 13.93
N SER A 30 14.83 -4.79 14.46
CA SER A 30 15.10 -4.91 15.89
C SER A 30 16.19 -3.93 16.33
N ILE A 31 15.98 -3.29 17.48
CA ILE A 31 16.94 -2.41 18.14
C ILE A 31 17.19 -2.94 19.55
N CYS A 32 18.41 -3.41 19.79
CA CYS A 32 18.84 -4.00 21.06
C CYS A 32 19.64 -2.97 21.88
N GLU A 33 19.17 -2.61 23.08
CA GLU A 33 19.82 -1.57 23.88
C GLU A 33 20.95 -2.11 24.75
N ASN A 34 22.17 -2.01 24.22
CA ASN A 34 23.40 -2.44 24.89
C ASN A 34 23.72 -1.62 26.16
N SER A 35 23.24 -0.37 26.23
CA SER A 35 23.51 0.54 27.35
C SER A 35 22.63 0.27 28.58
N ARG A 36 21.56 -0.53 28.42
CA ARG A 36 20.51 -0.74 29.43
C ARG A 36 20.66 -2.04 30.22
N GLY A 37 21.86 -2.62 30.15
CA GLY A 37 22.26 -3.80 30.90
C GLY A 37 21.92 -5.09 30.18
N ASN A 38 22.64 -6.15 30.54
CA ASN A 38 22.52 -7.47 29.94
C ASN A 38 22.06 -8.51 30.98
N TYR A 39 21.47 -9.60 30.49
CA TYR A 39 21.16 -10.78 31.29
C TYR A 39 21.95 -12.00 30.79
N THR A 40 22.07 -13.03 31.62
CA THR A 40 22.72 -14.30 31.24
C THR A 40 21.69 -15.37 30.89
N SER A 41 22.09 -16.33 30.06
CA SER A 41 21.29 -17.52 29.80
C SER A 41 21.02 -18.27 31.11
N GLY A 42 19.76 -18.65 31.36
CA GLY A 42 19.32 -19.28 32.60
C GLY A 42 19.02 -18.34 33.78
N SER A 43 19.23 -17.02 33.64
CA SER A 43 18.88 -16.05 34.68
C SER A 43 17.39 -16.01 35.00
N THR A 44 17.03 -15.52 36.19
CA THR A 44 15.64 -15.25 36.57
C THR A 44 15.00 -14.22 35.63
N TYR A 45 15.74 -13.16 35.27
CA TYR A 45 15.31 -12.22 34.23
C TYR A 45 14.92 -12.91 32.92
N ARG A 46 15.75 -13.83 32.41
CA ARG A 46 15.45 -14.56 31.17
C ARG A 46 14.16 -15.37 31.27
N ARG A 47 13.96 -16.10 32.37
CA ARG A 47 12.72 -16.87 32.61
C ARG A 47 11.49 -15.96 32.68
N ASN A 48 11.62 -14.79 33.32
CA ASN A 48 10.53 -13.80 33.37
C ASN A 48 10.25 -13.22 31.99
N LEU A 49 11.28 -12.98 31.17
CA LEU A 49 11.14 -12.49 29.80
C LEU A 49 10.41 -13.50 28.93
N ASP A 50 10.83 -14.76 28.95
CA ASP A 50 10.18 -15.84 28.21
C ASP A 50 8.70 -15.99 28.64
N SER A 51 8.42 -15.91 29.94
CA SER A 51 7.05 -15.97 30.46
C SER A 51 6.19 -14.78 30.03
N VAL A 52 6.73 -13.56 30.07
CA VAL A 52 6.00 -12.35 29.66
C VAL A 52 5.70 -12.38 28.16
N LEU A 53 6.70 -12.65 27.32
CA LEU A 53 6.52 -12.58 25.87
C LEU A 53 5.61 -13.70 25.34
N SER A 54 5.69 -14.91 25.92
CA SER A 54 4.78 -16.02 25.58
C SER A 54 3.34 -15.80 26.03
N SER A 55 3.11 -14.94 27.03
CA SER A 55 1.78 -14.67 27.58
C SER A 55 1.14 -13.37 27.07
N LEU A 56 1.83 -12.59 26.24
CA LEU A 56 1.37 -11.27 25.79
C LEU A 56 -0.03 -11.30 25.17
N THR A 57 -0.33 -12.32 24.35
CA THR A 57 -1.61 -12.49 23.64
C THR A 57 -2.53 -13.52 24.30
N ALA A 58 -2.24 -13.94 25.54
CA ALA A 58 -3.00 -14.98 26.23
C ALA A 58 -4.41 -14.53 26.65
N ASP A 59 -4.61 -13.24 26.92
CA ASP A 59 -5.94 -12.70 27.21
C ASP A 59 -6.75 -12.58 25.92
N THR A 60 -7.64 -13.55 25.71
CA THR A 60 -8.48 -13.61 24.52
C THR A 60 -9.54 -12.52 24.45
N LYS A 61 -9.80 -11.80 25.55
CA LYS A 61 -10.75 -10.68 25.61
C LYS A 61 -10.20 -9.40 24.99
N ILE A 62 -8.89 -9.31 24.78
CA ILE A 62 -8.27 -8.18 24.09
C ILE A 62 -8.49 -8.34 22.59
N ASP A 63 -9.32 -7.45 22.04
CA ASP A 63 -9.66 -7.34 20.61
C ASP A 63 -9.19 -6.01 19.97
N TYR A 64 -8.65 -5.10 20.78
CA TYR A 64 -8.24 -3.74 20.37
C TYR A 64 -6.75 -3.60 20.06
N GLY A 65 -5.96 -4.68 20.19
CA GLY A 65 -4.59 -4.76 19.67
C GLY A 65 -3.51 -4.07 20.52
N PHE A 66 -3.78 -3.77 21.79
CA PHE A 66 -2.78 -3.25 22.72
C PHE A 66 -2.63 -4.16 23.94
N TYR A 67 -1.40 -4.57 24.21
CA TYR A 67 -1.05 -5.51 25.26
C TYR A 67 0.04 -4.92 26.14
N LYS A 68 -0.11 -5.07 27.45
CA LYS A 68 0.93 -4.73 28.43
C LYS A 68 0.98 -5.81 29.50
N LEU A 69 2.18 -6.27 29.83
CA LEU A 69 2.38 -7.31 30.82
C LEU A 69 3.68 -7.09 31.59
N SER A 70 3.69 -7.46 32.87
CA SER A 70 4.86 -7.42 33.72
C SER A 70 4.98 -8.70 34.53
N ALA A 71 6.20 -9.18 34.73
CA ALA A 71 6.49 -10.30 35.63
C ALA A 71 7.81 -10.09 36.40
N GLY A 72 7.91 -10.72 37.56
CA GLY A 72 9.08 -10.64 38.43
C GLY A 72 9.15 -9.37 39.28
N GLN A 73 10.22 -9.28 40.07
CA GLN A 73 10.54 -8.17 40.96
C GLN A 73 11.95 -7.66 40.67
N ALA A 74 12.27 -6.43 41.08
CA ALA A 74 13.62 -5.90 40.92
C ALA A 74 14.66 -6.82 41.60
N PRO A 75 15.79 -7.14 40.95
CA PRO A 75 16.31 -6.60 39.68
C PRO A 75 15.92 -7.38 38.41
N ASP A 76 15.08 -8.42 38.53
CA ASP A 76 14.69 -9.36 37.48
C ASP A 76 13.30 -9.09 36.87
N ARG A 77 12.69 -7.94 37.19
CA ARG A 77 11.39 -7.54 36.64
C ARG A 77 11.51 -7.29 35.14
N VAL A 78 10.52 -7.77 34.38
CA VAL A 78 10.34 -7.50 32.95
C VAL A 78 9.01 -6.81 32.75
N ASN A 79 9.01 -5.73 31.97
CA ASN A 79 7.81 -5.07 31.45
C ASN A 79 7.81 -5.20 29.93
N ALA A 80 6.68 -5.53 29.32
CA ALA A 80 6.52 -5.58 27.88
C ALA A 80 5.27 -4.82 27.42
N ILE A 81 5.38 -4.18 26.26
CA ILE A 81 4.28 -3.55 25.54
C ILE A 81 4.27 -4.11 24.12
N ALA A 82 3.11 -4.53 23.63
CA ALA A 82 2.88 -4.79 22.23
C ALA A 82 1.69 -3.96 21.71
N LEU A 83 1.84 -3.39 20.52
CA LEU A 83 0.84 -2.56 19.88
C LEU A 83 0.71 -2.93 18.41
N CYS A 84 -0.46 -3.44 18.01
CA CYS A 84 -0.82 -3.67 16.62
C CYS A 84 -1.34 -2.39 15.98
N ARG A 85 -1.23 -2.29 14.66
CA ARG A 85 -1.89 -1.24 13.89
C ARG A 85 -3.41 -1.30 14.11
N GLY A 86 -4.03 -0.15 14.35
CA GLY A 86 -5.39 -0.07 14.93
C GLY A 86 -6.54 -0.61 14.08
N ASP A 87 -6.31 -0.90 12.80
CA ASP A 87 -7.25 -1.41 11.79
C ASP A 87 -7.09 -2.91 11.47
N LEU A 88 -6.13 -3.60 12.10
CA LEU A 88 -5.91 -5.03 11.86
C LEU A 88 -6.99 -5.90 12.51
N SER A 89 -7.23 -7.07 11.91
CA SER A 89 -8.02 -8.13 12.54
C SER A 89 -7.32 -8.67 13.79
N VAL A 90 -8.09 -9.28 14.69
CA VAL A 90 -7.55 -9.89 15.92
C VAL A 90 -6.51 -10.96 15.60
N ASP A 91 -6.75 -11.76 14.55
CA ASP A 91 -5.86 -12.84 14.15
C ASP A 91 -4.56 -12.32 13.53
N ASP A 92 -4.63 -11.32 12.64
CA ASP A 92 -3.43 -10.69 12.05
C ASP A 92 -2.58 -10.00 13.11
N CYS A 93 -3.24 -9.34 14.08
CA CYS A 93 -2.57 -8.71 15.21
C CYS A 93 -1.82 -9.74 16.06
N ARG A 94 -2.49 -10.84 16.46
CA ARG A 94 -1.89 -11.89 17.28
C ARG A 94 -0.76 -12.62 16.54
N GLY A 95 -0.93 -12.86 15.24
CA GLY A 95 0.12 -13.43 14.39
C GLY A 95 1.35 -12.53 14.31
N CYS A 96 1.17 -11.22 14.13
CA CYS A 96 2.27 -10.27 14.12
C CYS A 96 3.04 -10.27 15.44
N ILE A 97 2.34 -10.23 16.58
CA ILE A 97 2.97 -10.24 17.90
C ILE A 97 3.72 -11.56 18.15
N ALA A 98 3.16 -12.70 17.74
CA ALA A 98 3.83 -13.99 17.87
C ALA A 98 5.17 -14.02 17.10
N ASN A 99 5.16 -13.55 15.86
CA ASN A 99 6.38 -13.42 15.04
C ASN A 99 7.38 -12.45 15.67
N ALA A 100 6.91 -11.29 16.15
CA ALA A 100 7.74 -10.29 16.79
C ALA A 100 8.40 -10.81 18.08
N THR A 101 7.68 -11.59 18.89
CA THR A 101 8.21 -12.24 20.10
C THR A 101 9.33 -13.21 19.77
N GLN A 102 9.20 -14.00 18.71
CA GLN A 102 10.26 -14.91 18.29
C GLN A 102 11.48 -14.12 17.78
N GLN A 103 11.27 -13.22 16.82
CA GLN A 103 12.33 -12.49 16.14
C GLN A 103 13.14 -11.60 17.10
N ILE A 104 12.50 -10.90 18.04
CA ILE A 104 13.22 -10.03 18.97
C ILE A 104 14.17 -10.80 19.90
N LEU A 105 13.86 -12.05 20.22
CA LEU A 105 14.71 -12.91 21.05
C LEU A 105 15.87 -13.52 20.24
N GLU A 106 15.68 -13.73 18.94
CA GLU A 106 16.74 -14.15 18.01
C GLU A 106 17.73 -13.00 17.77
N ASP A 107 17.22 -11.79 17.51
CA ASP A 107 18.03 -10.61 17.19
C ASP A 107 18.73 -10.04 18.43
N CYS A 108 18.04 -9.96 19.58
CA CYS A 108 18.56 -9.38 20.82
C CYS A 108 18.81 -10.46 21.87
N SER A 109 19.97 -11.11 21.78
CA SER A 109 20.24 -12.34 22.53
C SER A 109 20.29 -12.16 24.05
N ASN A 110 20.77 -11.01 24.54
CA ASN A 110 21.07 -10.82 25.97
C ASN A 110 20.81 -9.43 26.54
N GLN A 111 20.25 -8.49 25.77
CA GLN A 111 19.95 -7.14 26.23
C GLN A 111 18.71 -7.16 27.13
N LYS A 112 18.73 -6.43 28.25
CA LYS A 112 17.54 -6.27 29.10
C LYS A 112 16.49 -5.35 28.48
N GLU A 113 16.78 -4.72 27.35
CA GLU A 113 15.86 -3.84 26.67
C GLU A 113 15.99 -3.97 25.15
N ALA A 114 14.85 -4.09 24.48
CA ALA A 114 14.80 -4.14 23.03
C ALA A 114 13.46 -3.66 22.50
N ASN A 115 13.47 -3.19 21.26
CA ASN A 115 12.28 -2.85 20.47
C ASN A 115 12.37 -3.59 19.14
N ILE A 116 11.24 -4.06 18.62
CA ILE A 116 11.11 -4.58 17.26
C ILE A 116 9.93 -3.90 16.56
N TYR A 117 10.17 -3.48 15.33
CA TYR A 117 9.22 -2.72 14.52
C TYR A 117 8.83 -3.53 13.29
N TYR A 118 7.57 -3.95 13.23
CA TYR A 118 6.90 -4.42 12.01
C TYR A 118 5.98 -3.32 11.49
N ARG A 119 5.69 -3.35 10.19
CA ARG A 119 4.63 -2.50 9.59
C ARG A 119 3.26 -2.69 10.23
N SER A 120 3.01 -3.87 10.82
CA SER A 120 1.73 -4.28 11.39
C SER A 120 1.68 -4.23 12.92
N CYS A 121 2.82 -4.31 13.61
CA CYS A 121 2.87 -4.24 15.07
C CYS A 121 4.24 -3.79 15.59
N ILE A 122 4.26 -3.30 16.81
CA ILE A 122 5.46 -2.93 17.56
C ILE A 122 5.49 -3.78 18.83
N LEU A 123 6.64 -4.32 19.19
CA LEU A 123 6.86 -5.00 20.46
C LEU A 123 8.11 -4.42 21.13
N ARG A 124 8.02 -4.17 22.44
CA ARG A 124 9.17 -3.74 23.24
C ARG A 124 9.14 -4.35 24.63
N TYR A 125 10.32 -4.60 25.19
CA TYR A 125 10.47 -5.00 26.58
C TYR A 125 11.60 -4.23 27.27
N SER A 126 11.50 -4.10 28.59
CA SER A 126 12.57 -3.54 29.42
C SER A 126 12.46 -4.00 30.88
N ASN A 127 13.57 -3.90 31.61
CA ASN A 127 13.61 -4.08 33.06
C ASN A 127 13.13 -2.86 33.88
N ARG A 128 13.09 -1.66 33.26
CA ARG A 128 12.51 -0.46 33.88
C ARG A 128 11.00 -0.37 33.62
N SER A 129 10.32 0.53 34.33
CA SER A 129 8.94 0.87 34.02
C SER A 129 8.86 1.60 32.67
N ILE A 130 8.03 1.08 31.77
CA ILE A 130 7.78 1.63 30.43
C ILE A 130 6.30 1.94 30.19
N PHE A 131 5.45 1.73 31.20
CA PHE A 131 4.02 2.03 31.14
C PHE A 131 3.76 3.47 31.55
N HIS A 132 2.84 4.14 30.85
CA HIS A 132 2.45 5.53 31.09
C HIS A 132 3.61 6.54 30.90
N VAL A 133 4.68 6.13 30.22
CA VAL A 133 5.86 6.96 29.93
C VAL A 133 5.89 7.27 28.43
N VAL A 134 6.07 8.55 28.09
CA VAL A 134 6.26 9.00 26.71
C VAL A 134 7.72 8.78 26.31
N GLU A 135 7.96 7.92 25.35
CA GLU A 135 9.28 7.63 24.79
C GLU A 135 9.24 7.67 23.25
N THR A 136 10.09 8.52 22.67
CA THR A 136 10.22 8.69 21.22
C THR A 136 11.50 8.07 20.65
N SER A 137 12.30 7.42 21.50
CA SER A 137 13.59 6.82 21.13
C SER A 137 13.69 5.41 21.73
N PRO A 138 14.28 4.43 21.02
CA PRO A 138 14.88 4.57 19.69
C PRO A 138 13.82 4.69 18.59
N SER A 139 14.00 5.62 17.64
CA SER A 139 13.12 5.75 16.48
C SER A 139 13.66 5.01 15.27
N TYR A 140 12.78 4.61 14.35
CA TYR A 140 13.15 3.95 13.10
C TYR A 140 12.30 4.50 11.95
N PRO A 141 12.87 5.30 11.03
CA PRO A 141 12.18 5.75 9.83
C PRO A 141 12.32 4.72 8.70
N LEU A 142 11.21 4.30 8.13
CA LEU A 142 11.16 3.47 6.92
C LEU A 142 10.58 4.28 5.77
N SER A 143 11.36 4.50 4.72
CA SER A 143 10.98 5.36 3.59
C SER A 143 10.82 4.58 2.30
N SER A 144 9.95 5.06 1.40
CA SER A 144 9.87 4.58 0.02
C SER A 144 11.15 4.90 -0.76
N GLU A 145 11.39 4.21 -1.87
CA GLU A 145 12.47 4.57 -2.78
C GLU A 145 12.13 5.81 -3.63
N ASN A 146 10.85 5.92 -4.02
CA ASN A 146 10.33 6.98 -4.87
C ASN A 146 10.19 8.33 -4.15
N TYR A 147 10.34 9.41 -4.93
CA TYR A 147 10.22 10.80 -4.50
C TYR A 147 9.06 11.49 -5.21
N SER A 148 8.46 12.46 -4.52
CA SER A 148 7.43 13.32 -5.09
C SER A 148 8.06 14.33 -6.04
N ASN A 149 7.44 14.51 -7.22
CA ASN A 149 7.83 15.52 -8.20
C ASN A 149 7.52 16.95 -7.72
N ASN A 150 6.56 17.12 -6.80
CA ASN A 150 6.15 18.39 -6.20
C ASN A 150 6.43 18.40 -4.69
N ALA A 151 7.69 18.22 -4.29
CA ALA A 151 8.09 17.99 -2.90
C ALA A 151 7.50 19.00 -1.87
N LYS A 152 7.47 20.31 -2.20
CA LYS A 152 7.01 21.36 -1.27
C LYS A 152 5.50 21.31 -0.98
N GLU A 153 4.69 21.11 -2.02
CA GLU A 153 3.23 21.00 -1.90
C GLU A 153 2.88 19.68 -1.20
N PHE A 154 3.45 18.58 -1.70
CA PHE A 154 3.23 17.26 -1.15
C PHE A 154 3.57 17.16 0.34
N ILE A 155 4.70 17.72 0.78
CA ILE A 155 5.03 17.70 2.21
C ILE A 155 4.09 18.55 3.05
N GLN A 156 3.58 19.65 2.50
CA GLN A 156 2.64 20.51 3.21
C GLN A 156 1.30 19.80 3.40
N ASP A 157 0.84 19.06 2.39
CA ASP A 157 -0.38 18.27 2.45
C ASP A 157 -0.22 17.07 3.40
N VAL A 158 0.93 16.37 3.37
CA VAL A 158 1.28 15.34 4.37
C VAL A 158 1.21 15.91 5.79
N ARG A 159 1.83 17.07 6.05
CA ARG A 159 1.80 17.69 7.39
C ARG A 159 0.39 18.05 7.81
N THR A 160 -0.39 18.63 6.89
CA THR A 160 -1.79 19.00 7.14
C THR A 160 -2.62 17.79 7.53
N LEU A 161 -2.48 16.69 6.77
CA LEU A 161 -3.12 15.41 7.07
C LEU A 161 -2.73 14.89 8.45
N LEU A 162 -1.43 14.73 8.73
CA LEU A 162 -0.94 14.17 9.99
C LEU A 162 -1.29 15.05 11.20
N PHE A 163 -1.26 16.38 11.06
CA PHE A 163 -1.68 17.31 12.13
C PHE A 163 -3.16 17.21 12.44
N ARG A 164 -4.02 17.01 11.43
CA ARG A 164 -5.44 16.75 11.62
C ARG A 164 -5.66 15.43 12.36
N LEU A 165 -5.00 14.36 11.92
CA LEU A 165 -5.14 13.02 12.52
C LEU A 165 -4.64 12.96 13.97
N ARG A 166 -3.64 13.77 14.33
CA ARG A 166 -3.10 13.85 15.69
C ARG A 166 -4.17 14.08 16.75
N GLY A 167 -5.04 15.07 16.52
CA GLY A 167 -6.12 15.39 17.46
C GLY A 167 -7.09 14.23 17.63
N THR A 168 -7.46 13.60 16.51
CA THR A 168 -8.36 12.44 16.49
C THR A 168 -7.78 11.24 17.24
N ALA A 169 -6.52 10.89 17.00
CA ALA A 169 -5.89 9.77 17.70
C ALA A 169 -5.72 10.03 19.20
N ALA A 170 -5.35 11.26 19.57
CA ALA A 170 -5.19 11.67 20.97
C ALA A 170 -6.52 11.58 21.76
N ALA A 171 -7.63 11.94 21.12
CA ALA A 171 -8.99 11.84 21.66
C ALA A 171 -9.50 10.40 21.84
N GLY A 172 -8.78 9.39 21.31
CA GLY A 172 -9.08 7.98 21.55
C GLY A 172 -9.08 7.61 23.03
N ASN A 173 -9.73 6.51 23.39
CA ASN A 173 -9.87 6.07 24.78
C ASN A 173 -8.67 5.21 25.24
N SER A 174 -8.80 4.54 26.39
CA SER A 174 -7.77 3.65 26.95
C SER A 174 -7.56 2.34 26.19
N LEU A 175 -8.39 2.05 25.19
CA LEU A 175 -8.30 0.83 24.38
C LEU A 175 -7.64 1.11 23.03
N LYS A 176 -7.92 2.27 22.42
CA LYS A 176 -7.44 2.60 21.08
C LYS A 176 -7.21 4.10 20.91
N LYS A 177 -5.99 4.46 20.49
CA LYS A 177 -5.57 5.82 20.13
C LYS A 177 -4.96 5.80 18.72
N PHE A 178 -5.84 5.75 17.73
CA PHE A 178 -5.50 5.51 16.32
C PHE A 178 -6.39 6.38 15.44
N ALA A 179 -5.84 6.93 14.37
CA ALA A 179 -6.60 7.66 13.37
C ALA A 179 -6.00 7.45 11.99
N THR A 180 -6.88 7.35 10.99
CA THR A 180 -6.54 7.28 9.58
C THR A 180 -7.27 8.38 8.82
N GLY A 181 -6.75 8.71 7.65
CA GLY A 181 -7.41 9.64 6.73
C GLY A 181 -6.64 9.74 5.43
N ASN A 182 -7.19 10.50 4.49
CA ASN A 182 -6.51 10.82 3.26
C ASN A 182 -6.53 12.33 2.99
N GLU A 183 -5.68 12.74 2.06
CA GLU A 183 -5.59 14.09 1.54
C GLU A 183 -5.19 14.04 0.07
N THR A 184 -5.74 14.91 -0.77
CA THR A 184 -5.38 14.95 -2.19
C THR A 184 -4.27 15.98 -2.41
N SER A 185 -3.16 15.58 -3.04
CA SER A 185 -2.02 16.45 -3.33
C SER A 185 -1.58 16.28 -4.78
N GLY A 186 -1.92 17.23 -5.65
CA GLY A 186 -1.74 17.09 -7.09
C GLY A 186 -2.42 15.84 -7.67
N PHE A 187 -1.62 14.91 -8.20
CA PHE A 187 -2.07 13.61 -8.73
C PHE A 187 -2.10 12.48 -7.69
N TYR A 188 -1.52 12.72 -6.51
CA TYR A 188 -1.48 11.72 -5.46
C TYR A 188 -2.69 11.85 -4.55
N THR A 189 -3.20 10.71 -4.09
CA THR A 189 -3.98 10.64 -2.85
C THR A 189 -3.03 10.15 -1.76
N ILE A 190 -2.75 10.98 -0.77
CA ILE A 190 -1.93 10.64 0.38
C ILE A 190 -2.82 9.93 1.39
N PHE A 191 -2.52 8.68 1.73
CA PHE A 191 -3.14 7.94 2.82
C PHE A 191 -2.26 8.08 4.06
N GLY A 192 -2.83 8.53 5.16
CA GLY A 192 -2.12 8.80 6.41
C GLY A 192 -2.72 8.03 7.58
N LEU A 193 -1.86 7.62 8.51
CA LEU A 193 -2.23 7.12 9.83
C LEU A 193 -1.34 7.76 10.90
N VAL A 194 -1.90 7.95 12.09
CA VAL A 194 -1.12 8.18 13.31
C VAL A 194 -1.65 7.29 14.44
N GLN A 195 -0.75 6.87 15.33
CA GLN A 195 -1.11 5.98 16.42
C GLN A 195 -0.26 6.25 17.67
N CYS A 196 -0.86 6.09 18.85
CA CYS A 196 -0.19 6.11 20.15
C CYS A 196 -0.46 4.81 20.92
N THR A 197 0.39 4.52 21.91
CA THR A 197 0.08 3.49 22.90
C THR A 197 -1.10 3.95 23.80
N PRO A 198 -2.17 3.15 23.95
CA PRO A 198 -3.36 3.52 24.73
C PRO A 198 -3.14 3.72 26.25
N ASP A 199 -2.00 3.32 26.80
CA ASP A 199 -1.64 3.62 28.19
C ASP A 199 -1.31 5.09 28.43
N LEU A 200 -1.08 5.89 27.38
CA LEU A 200 -0.87 7.33 27.51
C LEU A 200 -2.19 8.08 27.72
N SER A 201 -2.12 9.22 28.42
CA SER A 201 -3.21 10.20 28.42
C SER A 201 -3.39 10.83 27.03
N ALA A 202 -4.52 11.51 26.81
CA ALA A 202 -4.77 12.25 25.57
C ALA A 202 -3.67 13.29 25.31
N GLN A 203 -3.27 14.05 26.34
CA GLN A 203 -2.21 15.06 26.23
C GLN A 203 -0.86 14.41 25.89
N GLN A 204 -0.48 13.33 26.59
CA GLN A 204 0.78 12.62 26.33
C GLN A 204 0.85 12.05 24.91
N CYS A 205 -0.26 11.50 24.39
CA CYS A 205 -0.33 11.05 23.00
C CYS A 205 -0.17 12.21 22.02
N PHE A 206 -0.88 13.32 22.26
CA PHE A 206 -0.77 14.52 21.43
C PHE A 206 0.67 15.04 21.40
N ASP A 207 1.31 15.16 22.56
CA ASP A 207 2.69 15.64 22.70
C ASP A 207 3.71 14.69 22.06
N CYS A 208 3.48 13.38 22.13
CA CYS A 208 4.32 12.40 21.43
C CYS A 208 4.27 12.63 19.91
N LEU A 209 3.06 12.77 19.35
CA LEU A 209 2.86 13.02 17.94
C LEU A 209 3.40 14.39 17.48
N VAL A 210 3.33 15.42 18.35
CA VAL A 210 4.01 16.71 18.12
C VAL A 210 5.52 16.53 17.96
N LYS A 211 6.15 15.60 18.69
CA LYS A 211 7.60 15.40 18.62
C LYS A 211 8.03 14.66 17.36
N VAL A 212 7.28 13.66 16.90
CA VAL A 212 7.71 12.79 15.79
C VAL A 212 7.33 13.33 14.40
N ILE A 213 6.18 14.00 14.23
CA ILE A 213 5.73 14.52 12.92
C ILE A 213 6.67 15.58 12.29
N PRO A 214 7.34 16.48 13.06
CA PRO A 214 8.24 17.48 12.49
C PRO A 214 9.53 16.94 11.88
N GLU A 215 9.90 15.68 12.14
CA GLU A 215 11.17 15.09 11.67
C GLU A 215 11.21 14.78 10.16
N ILE A 216 10.23 15.23 9.37
CA ILE A 216 10.24 14.99 7.92
C ILE A 216 11.32 15.86 7.24
N PRO A 217 12.38 15.27 6.64
CA PRO A 217 13.50 16.00 6.08
C PRO A 217 13.09 16.99 4.99
N GLN A 218 13.77 18.14 4.92
CA GLN A 218 13.51 19.20 3.94
C GLN A 218 14.00 18.87 2.50
N GLY A 219 14.74 17.79 2.29
CA GLY A 219 15.27 17.38 0.99
C GLY A 219 14.51 16.20 0.41
N GLY A 220 13.91 16.36 -0.77
CA GLY A 220 13.25 15.32 -1.57
C GLY A 220 12.16 14.56 -0.78
N THR A 221 10.89 14.94 -0.95
CA THR A 221 9.83 14.29 -0.18
C THR A 221 9.53 12.90 -0.73
N LYS A 222 9.92 11.88 0.03
CA LYS A 222 9.52 10.49 -0.23
C LYS A 222 8.00 10.39 -0.29
N ILE A 223 7.48 9.67 -1.28
CA ILE A 223 6.02 9.48 -1.44
C ILE A 223 5.43 8.52 -0.41
N GLY A 224 6.27 7.83 0.36
CA GLY A 224 5.84 7.06 1.52
C GLY A 224 6.89 7.04 2.64
N VAL A 225 6.44 7.21 3.88
CA VAL A 225 7.26 7.06 5.09
C VAL A 225 6.41 6.41 6.19
N HIS A 226 6.99 5.45 6.90
CA HIS A 226 6.52 4.95 8.18
C HIS A 226 7.57 5.25 9.24
N PHE A 227 7.25 6.16 10.16
CA PHE A 227 8.13 6.53 11.25
C PHE A 227 7.68 5.84 12.53
N PHE A 228 8.54 4.99 13.09
CA PHE A 228 8.30 4.29 14.33
C PHE A 228 8.96 5.00 15.50
N ALA A 229 8.21 5.18 16.58
CA ALA A 229 8.76 5.43 17.89
C ALA A 229 8.00 4.58 18.93
N PRO A 230 8.58 4.35 20.13
CA PRO A 230 8.00 3.39 21.07
C PRO A 230 6.60 3.76 21.58
N SER A 231 6.32 5.05 21.78
CA SER A 231 5.04 5.53 22.29
C SER A 231 4.05 6.00 21.22
N CYS A 232 4.54 6.39 20.04
CA CYS A 232 3.70 6.85 18.94
C CYS A 232 4.39 6.67 17.58
N ASN A 233 3.60 6.58 16.53
CA ASN A 233 4.09 6.44 15.16
C ASN A 233 3.18 7.17 14.18
N TYR A 234 3.70 7.41 12.99
CA TYR A 234 2.91 7.86 11.85
C TYR A 234 3.35 7.14 10.59
N ARG A 235 2.42 6.98 9.65
CA ARG A 235 2.73 6.51 8.30
C ARG A 235 1.94 7.32 7.31
N TYR A 236 2.58 7.69 6.21
CA TYR A 236 1.90 8.19 5.03
C TYR A 236 2.43 7.45 3.80
N GLU A 237 1.58 7.13 2.84
CA GLU A 237 1.94 6.55 1.54
C GLU A 237 0.90 6.99 0.49
N VAL A 238 1.26 6.95 -0.79
CA VAL A 238 0.32 7.26 -1.89
C VAL A 238 -0.50 6.04 -2.33
N GLU A 239 -0.11 4.85 -1.87
CA GLU A 239 -0.87 3.61 -2.05
C GLU A 239 -1.76 3.36 -0.83
N PRO A 240 -3.00 2.89 -1.00
CA PRO A 240 -3.86 2.55 0.13
C PRO A 240 -3.29 1.37 0.92
N PHE A 241 -3.16 1.52 2.25
CA PHE A 241 -2.67 0.46 3.15
C PHE A 241 -3.60 0.14 4.34
N PHE A 242 -4.76 0.78 4.41
CA PHE A 242 -5.86 0.48 5.33
C PHE A 242 -7.19 0.44 4.57
N ALA A 243 -8.16 -0.30 5.08
CA ALA A 243 -9.51 -0.29 4.53
C ALA A 243 -10.13 1.11 4.75
N SER A 244 -10.57 1.77 3.68
CA SER A 244 -11.29 3.04 3.80
C SER A 244 -12.60 2.77 4.54
N THR A 245 -12.72 3.23 5.78
CA THR A 245 -14.01 3.24 6.49
C THR A 245 -14.92 4.23 5.78
N PRO A 246 -16.07 3.81 5.22
CA PRO A 246 -17.12 4.76 4.89
C PRO A 246 -17.63 5.36 6.21
N ASP A 247 -17.90 6.67 6.20
CA ASP A 247 -18.45 7.40 7.34
C ASP A 247 -19.62 6.65 7.99
N SER A 248 -19.57 6.57 9.31
CA SER A 248 -20.57 5.92 10.14
C SER A 248 -21.82 6.80 10.22
N SER A 249 -22.84 6.45 9.45
CA SER A 249 -24.24 6.78 9.78
C SER A 249 -24.94 5.54 10.34
N PRO A 250 -25.69 5.65 11.46
CA PRO A 250 -26.24 4.49 12.16
C PRO A 250 -27.47 3.96 11.41
N SER A 251 -27.40 2.74 10.91
CA SER A 251 -28.59 2.01 10.43
C SER A 251 -28.95 0.92 11.42
N SER A 252 -29.99 1.23 12.21
CA SER A 252 -30.72 0.33 13.08
C SER A 252 -31.52 -0.69 12.29
N SER A 253 -31.35 -1.98 12.58
CA SER A 253 -32.40 -2.99 12.39
C SER A 253 -32.20 -4.21 13.30
N PRO A 254 -33.28 -4.86 13.77
CA PRO A 254 -33.30 -5.69 14.98
C PRO A 254 -33.05 -7.19 14.71
N PRO A 255 -32.81 -8.00 15.76
CA PRO A 255 -32.43 -9.40 15.62
C PRO A 255 -33.63 -10.35 15.56
N PRO A 256 -33.49 -11.54 14.94
CA PRO A 256 -34.33 -12.68 15.24
C PRO A 256 -33.64 -13.64 16.22
N SER A 257 -34.24 -13.68 17.41
CA SER A 257 -34.49 -14.79 18.33
C SER A 257 -33.79 -16.14 18.17
N ALA A 258 -33.35 -16.61 19.35
CA ALA A 258 -32.88 -17.95 19.67
C ALA A 258 -33.95 -19.05 19.61
N SER A 259 -33.49 -20.29 19.41
CA SER A 259 -34.22 -21.51 19.78
C SER A 259 -33.28 -22.54 20.44
N THR A 260 -33.42 -22.63 21.76
CA THR A 260 -33.42 -23.76 22.71
C THR A 260 -33.09 -25.19 22.18
N GLN A 261 -31.98 -25.79 22.68
CA GLN A 261 -31.88 -26.97 23.59
C GLN A 261 -32.92 -28.13 23.43
N SER A 262 -32.68 -29.46 23.48
CA SER A 262 -31.63 -30.39 24.00
C SER A 262 -31.91 -31.88 23.52
N PRO A 263 -31.51 -33.00 24.19
CA PRO A 263 -30.40 -33.91 23.81
C PRO A 263 -30.80 -35.44 23.69
N PRO A 264 -29.94 -36.44 24.00
CA PRO A 264 -29.26 -37.34 23.07
C PRO A 264 -29.75 -38.81 23.10
N ALA A 265 -29.35 -39.64 22.12
CA ALA A 265 -29.51 -41.10 22.19
C ALA A 265 -28.20 -41.81 21.86
N ALA A 266 -27.73 -42.61 22.82
CA ALA A 266 -26.62 -43.55 22.70
C ALA A 266 -27.14 -44.91 22.20
N ILE A 267 -26.42 -45.56 21.28
CA ILE A 267 -26.52 -47.00 21.04
C ILE A 267 -25.11 -47.58 20.82
N THR A 268 -24.92 -48.72 21.47
CA THR A 268 -23.76 -49.60 21.71
C THR A 268 -23.17 -50.30 20.46
N PRO A 269 -22.00 -50.96 20.59
CA PRO A 269 -21.16 -51.44 19.47
C PRO A 269 -21.43 -52.90 19.05
N PRO A 270 -20.94 -53.34 17.86
CA PRO A 270 -20.80 -54.75 17.51
C PRO A 270 -19.33 -55.25 17.52
N PRO A 271 -19.10 -56.59 17.51
CA PRO A 271 -17.90 -57.27 18.00
C PRO A 271 -16.81 -57.51 16.92
N PRO A 272 -15.62 -58.05 17.28
CA PRO A 272 -14.47 -58.13 16.39
C PRO A 272 -14.32 -59.50 15.72
N GLU A 273 -13.95 -59.50 14.42
CA GLU A 273 -13.32 -60.63 13.71
C GLU A 273 -12.71 -60.05 12.40
N GLY A 274 -11.41 -60.09 12.17
CA GLY A 274 -10.75 -61.22 11.50
C GLY A 274 -9.76 -60.68 10.46
N LYS A 275 -8.45 -60.91 10.67
CA LYS A 275 -7.36 -60.54 9.76
C LYS A 275 -7.45 -61.32 8.44
N SER A 276 -7.31 -60.65 7.30
CA SER A 276 -6.67 -61.24 6.10
C SER A 276 -6.22 -60.17 5.10
N SER A 277 -5.15 -60.47 4.39
CA SER A 277 -4.20 -59.60 3.69
C SER A 277 -4.70 -58.99 2.36
N LYS A 278 -4.94 -57.67 2.30
CA LYS A 278 -5.04 -56.92 1.01
C LYS A 278 -4.53 -55.45 1.04
N THR A 279 -3.60 -55.09 1.93
CA THR A 279 -3.13 -53.68 2.04
C THR A 279 -2.14 -53.27 0.93
N ARG A 280 -1.45 -54.21 0.28
CA ARG A 280 -0.41 -53.88 -0.72
C ARG A 280 -0.96 -53.55 -2.12
N THR A 281 -2.13 -54.05 -2.49
CA THR A 281 -2.76 -53.75 -3.80
C THR A 281 -3.54 -52.44 -3.77
N ILE A 282 -4.09 -52.06 -2.61
CA ILE A 282 -4.81 -50.78 -2.43
C ILE A 282 -3.82 -49.61 -2.55
N ILE A 283 -2.61 -49.71 -2.00
CA ILE A 283 -1.58 -48.67 -2.10
C ILE A 283 -1.13 -48.43 -3.56
N ILE A 284 -1.03 -49.49 -4.38
CA ILE A 284 -0.58 -49.40 -5.78
C ILE A 284 -1.63 -48.74 -6.69
N ILE A 285 -2.92 -48.78 -6.33
CA ILE A 285 -4.01 -48.16 -7.11
C ILE A 285 -4.42 -46.80 -6.52
N VAL A 286 -4.45 -46.68 -5.19
CA VAL A 286 -4.87 -45.47 -4.48
C VAL A 286 -3.82 -44.37 -4.58
N ILE A 287 -2.52 -44.67 -4.52
CA ILE A 287 -1.49 -43.62 -4.65
C ILE A 287 -1.49 -42.96 -6.04
N PRO A 288 -1.49 -43.70 -7.18
CA PRO A 288 -1.55 -43.06 -8.49
C PRO A 288 -2.92 -42.43 -8.78
N SER A 289 -4.02 -42.94 -8.23
CA SER A 289 -5.33 -42.29 -8.39
C SER A 289 -5.44 -41.02 -7.56
N VAL A 290 -4.95 -40.99 -6.32
CA VAL A 290 -4.90 -39.78 -5.49
C VAL A 290 -3.94 -38.76 -6.07
N SER A 291 -2.77 -39.18 -6.56
CA SER A 291 -1.82 -38.26 -7.21
C SER A 291 -2.36 -37.75 -8.54
N ALA A 292 -3.07 -38.55 -9.34
CA ALA A 292 -3.76 -38.10 -10.53
C ALA A 292 -4.88 -37.10 -10.20
N VAL A 293 -5.65 -37.33 -9.14
CA VAL A 293 -6.70 -36.40 -8.68
C VAL A 293 -6.09 -35.08 -8.20
N ILE A 294 -4.99 -35.13 -7.43
CA ILE A 294 -4.27 -33.92 -6.99
C ILE A 294 -3.66 -33.20 -8.20
N PHE A 295 -3.11 -33.92 -9.18
CA PHE A 295 -2.55 -33.33 -10.40
C PHE A 295 -3.63 -32.72 -11.29
N ILE A 296 -4.79 -33.37 -11.42
CA ILE A 296 -5.96 -32.81 -12.11
C ILE A 296 -6.49 -31.59 -11.35
N PHE A 297 -6.54 -31.63 -10.01
CA PHE A 297 -6.95 -30.48 -9.19
C PHE A 297 -5.95 -29.33 -9.31
N TYR A 298 -4.64 -29.62 -9.34
CA TYR A 298 -3.57 -28.65 -9.57
C TYR A 298 -3.63 -28.07 -10.98
N ILE A 299 -3.88 -28.89 -12.02
CA ILE A 299 -4.13 -28.41 -13.39
C ILE A 299 -5.42 -27.61 -13.44
N CYS A 300 -6.49 -28.01 -12.76
CA CYS A 300 -7.74 -27.24 -12.66
C CYS A 300 -7.53 -25.92 -11.93
N ILE A 301 -6.67 -25.87 -10.91
CA ILE A 301 -6.25 -24.63 -10.24
C ILE A 301 -5.39 -23.81 -11.18
N ILE A 302 -4.42 -24.36 -11.91
CA ILE A 302 -3.62 -23.62 -12.90
C ILE A 302 -4.49 -23.14 -14.04
N LEU A 303 -5.46 -23.92 -14.51
CA LEU A 303 -6.38 -23.55 -15.58
C LEU A 303 -7.44 -22.57 -15.06
N ARG A 304 -7.89 -22.68 -13.80
CA ARG A 304 -8.73 -21.68 -13.13
C ARG A 304 -7.95 -20.41 -12.87
N GLN A 305 -6.69 -20.47 -12.46
CA GLN A 305 -5.80 -19.34 -12.28
C GLN A 305 -5.39 -18.75 -13.62
N ARG A 306 -5.26 -19.54 -14.70
CA ARG A 306 -5.05 -19.03 -16.06
C ARG A 306 -6.34 -18.46 -16.65
N ARG A 307 -7.51 -18.99 -16.27
CA ARG A 307 -8.82 -18.41 -16.59
C ARG A 307 -9.12 -17.19 -15.72
N LEU A 308 -8.64 -17.11 -14.48
CA LEU A 308 -8.70 -15.96 -13.57
C LEU A 308 -7.64 -14.94 -13.92
N ARG A 309 -6.47 -15.33 -14.47
CA ARG A 309 -5.47 -14.43 -15.06
C ARG A 309 -5.89 -13.98 -16.45
N LYS A 310 -6.62 -14.80 -17.23
CA LYS A 310 -7.33 -14.35 -18.43
C LYS A 310 -8.54 -13.50 -18.07
N LYS A 311 -9.23 -13.77 -16.97
CA LYS A 311 -10.38 -12.97 -16.50
C LYS A 311 -9.93 -11.72 -15.73
N LEU A 312 -8.76 -11.68 -15.09
CA LEU A 312 -8.06 -10.47 -14.62
C LEU A 312 -7.51 -9.71 -15.85
N LYS A 313 -6.82 -10.38 -16.78
CA LYS A 313 -6.49 -9.79 -18.11
C LYS A 313 -7.69 -9.42 -18.99
N THR A 314 -8.92 -9.69 -18.58
CA THR A 314 -10.14 -9.30 -19.32
C THR A 314 -11.17 -8.66 -18.37
N SER A 315 -10.75 -8.30 -17.15
CA SER A 315 -11.56 -7.60 -16.14
C SER A 315 -10.69 -6.67 -15.27
N ASP A 316 -9.48 -6.35 -15.75
CA ASP A 316 -8.67 -5.21 -15.32
C ASP A 316 -8.88 -4.12 -16.38
N GLU A 317 -10.09 -3.56 -16.41
CA GLU A 317 -10.37 -2.24 -17.04
C GLU A 317 -10.08 -1.12 -16.03
N ILE A 318 -8.99 -1.24 -15.27
CA ILE A 318 -8.42 -0.18 -14.42
C ILE A 318 -6.88 -0.22 -14.59
N GLU A 319 -6.44 -0.23 -15.85
CA GLU A 319 -5.03 -0.07 -16.26
C GLU A 319 -4.89 1.21 -17.12
N SER A 320 -5.64 2.27 -16.79
CA SER A 320 -5.81 3.44 -17.67
C SER A 320 -4.99 4.67 -17.30
N VAL A 321 -4.03 4.60 -16.35
CA VAL A 321 -3.24 5.78 -15.96
C VAL A 321 -1.73 5.57 -16.09
N GLU A 322 -1.18 4.39 -15.80
CA GLU A 322 0.24 4.11 -16.04
C GLU A 322 0.56 3.72 -17.50
N SER A 323 -0.38 3.11 -18.24
CA SER A 323 -0.16 2.71 -19.65
C SER A 323 -0.18 3.88 -20.64
N LEU A 324 -0.61 5.06 -20.18
CA LEU A 324 -0.76 6.28 -20.99
C LEU A 324 0.33 7.33 -20.70
N GLN A 325 1.32 7.03 -19.84
CA GLN A 325 2.40 7.95 -19.51
C GLN A 325 3.54 7.89 -20.52
N PHE A 326 3.91 9.04 -21.09
CA PHE A 326 5.04 9.19 -22.00
C PHE A 326 6.21 9.89 -21.30
N ASP A 327 7.43 9.42 -21.58
CA ASP A 327 8.66 10.10 -21.16
C ASP A 327 8.84 11.43 -21.89
N PHE A 328 9.33 12.46 -21.19
CA PHE A 328 9.59 13.77 -21.81
C PHE A 328 10.61 13.67 -22.94
N SER A 329 11.62 12.80 -22.79
CA SER A 329 12.65 12.56 -23.81
C SER A 329 12.05 12.08 -25.14
N THR A 330 11.08 11.17 -25.07
CA THR A 330 10.35 10.63 -26.23
C THR A 330 9.58 11.73 -26.95
N LEU A 331 8.86 12.57 -26.21
CA LEU A 331 8.06 13.66 -26.80
C LEU A 331 8.93 14.80 -27.31
N ARG A 332 10.05 15.08 -26.66
CA ARG A 332 11.04 16.04 -27.13
C ARG A 332 11.62 15.60 -28.48
N VAL A 333 11.94 14.32 -28.66
CA VAL A 333 12.39 13.79 -29.96
C VAL A 333 11.25 13.86 -30.97
N ALA A 334 10.05 13.39 -30.60
CA ALA A 334 8.89 13.34 -31.50
C ALA A 334 8.49 14.72 -32.05
N THR A 335 8.64 15.77 -31.25
CA THR A 335 8.27 17.15 -31.63
C THR A 335 9.43 17.97 -32.23
N ASN A 336 10.58 17.34 -32.47
CA ASN A 336 11.82 18.02 -32.84
C ASN A 336 12.15 19.18 -31.87
N ASN A 337 12.24 18.84 -30.59
CA ASN A 337 12.49 19.74 -29.47
C ASN A 337 11.48 20.88 -29.38
N PHE A 338 10.19 20.60 -29.63
CA PHE A 338 9.12 21.60 -29.66
C PHE A 338 9.42 22.77 -30.60
N SER A 339 9.93 22.48 -31.81
CA SER A 339 10.25 23.47 -32.83
C SER A 339 9.02 24.29 -33.22
N GLU A 340 9.21 25.60 -33.48
CA GLU A 340 8.14 26.47 -33.99
C GLU A 340 7.63 26.01 -35.37
N GLU A 341 8.44 25.29 -36.16
CA GLU A 341 8.00 24.68 -37.42
C GLU A 341 6.90 23.63 -37.22
N ASN A 342 6.91 22.96 -36.06
CA ASN A 342 5.94 21.95 -35.67
C ASN A 342 4.79 22.54 -34.86
N LYS A 343 4.74 23.85 -34.61
CA LYS A 343 3.71 24.45 -33.79
C LYS A 343 2.39 24.53 -34.55
N LEU A 344 1.37 23.90 -33.99
CA LEU A 344 0.01 23.88 -34.52
C LEU A 344 -0.78 25.09 -34.06
N GLY A 345 -0.58 25.56 -32.83
CA GLY A 345 -1.29 26.71 -32.27
C GLY A 345 -0.84 27.06 -30.85
N GLN A 346 -1.26 28.23 -30.35
CA GLN A 346 -0.99 28.67 -28.97
C GLN A 346 -2.13 29.56 -28.48
N GLY A 347 -2.54 29.37 -27.23
CA GLY A 347 -3.55 30.17 -26.54
C GLY A 347 -3.30 30.24 -25.03
N GLY A 348 -4.28 30.67 -24.26
CA GLY A 348 -4.17 30.85 -22.79
C GLY A 348 -3.80 29.58 -22.03
N PHE A 349 -4.06 28.41 -22.61
CA PHE A 349 -3.85 27.09 -22.01
C PHE A 349 -2.54 26.42 -22.46
N GLY A 350 -1.66 27.14 -23.16
CA GLY A 350 -0.37 26.66 -23.64
C GLY A 350 -0.26 26.51 -25.16
N ALA A 351 0.82 25.86 -25.61
CA ALA A 351 1.15 25.68 -27.03
C ALA A 351 0.98 24.21 -27.45
N VAL A 352 0.51 23.99 -28.68
CA VAL A 352 0.29 22.66 -29.25
C VAL A 352 1.27 22.45 -30.41
N TYR A 353 1.93 21.30 -30.41
CA TYR A 353 2.93 20.91 -31.39
C TYR A 353 2.54 19.62 -32.09
N LYS A 354 2.82 19.50 -33.38
CA LYS A 354 2.82 18.23 -34.09
C LYS A 354 4.06 17.44 -33.67
N GLY A 355 3.89 16.16 -33.41
CA GLY A 355 5.01 15.23 -33.24
C GLY A 355 4.77 13.92 -33.96
N THR A 356 5.84 13.19 -34.24
CA THR A 356 5.80 11.84 -34.79
C THR A 356 6.51 10.89 -33.84
N LEU A 357 5.78 9.94 -33.27
CA LEU A 357 6.31 8.94 -32.35
C LEU A 357 7.23 7.95 -33.07
N SER A 358 8.05 7.19 -32.33
CA SER A 358 9.01 6.23 -32.88
C SER A 358 8.36 5.08 -33.69
N ASN A 359 7.08 4.82 -33.44
CA ASN A 359 6.26 3.87 -34.19
C ASN A 359 5.66 4.47 -35.49
N GLY A 360 6.00 5.72 -35.84
CA GLY A 360 5.50 6.44 -37.01
C GLY A 360 4.13 7.09 -36.82
N GLN A 361 3.55 7.05 -35.62
CA GLN A 361 2.25 7.66 -35.35
C GLN A 361 2.37 9.18 -35.16
N ASP A 362 1.61 9.95 -35.94
CA ASP A 362 1.47 11.39 -35.76
C ASP A 362 0.56 11.71 -34.55
N VAL A 363 1.00 12.65 -33.73
CA VAL A 363 0.35 13.08 -32.48
C VAL A 363 0.34 14.60 -32.35
N ALA A 364 -0.63 15.12 -31.60
CA ALA A 364 -0.66 16.52 -31.17
C ALA A 364 -0.27 16.61 -29.68
N VAL A 365 0.83 17.28 -29.38
CA VAL A 365 1.39 17.43 -28.04
C VAL A 365 1.08 18.84 -27.52
N LYS A 366 0.13 18.96 -26.60
CA LYS A 366 -0.21 20.21 -25.90
C LYS A 366 0.69 20.36 -24.69
N ARG A 367 1.51 21.40 -24.67
CA ARG A 367 2.37 21.81 -23.56
C ARG A 367 1.66 22.90 -22.76
N VAL A 368 1.19 22.55 -21.57
CA VAL A 368 0.38 23.44 -20.72
C VAL A 368 1.23 24.61 -20.20
N SER A 369 0.65 25.81 -20.19
CA SER A 369 1.33 27.03 -19.74
C SER A 369 1.66 26.97 -18.24
N LYS A 370 2.79 27.58 -17.85
CA LYS A 370 3.32 27.58 -16.47
C LYS A 370 2.85 28.79 -15.64
N ASP A 371 2.23 29.79 -16.27
CA ASP A 371 2.13 31.14 -15.70
C ASP A 371 0.91 31.37 -14.78
N SER A 372 0.21 30.31 -14.36
CA SER A 372 -0.85 30.43 -13.36
C SER A 372 -0.99 29.13 -12.57
N GLY A 373 -1.36 29.21 -11.29
CA GLY A 373 -1.77 28.05 -10.49
C GLY A 373 -2.98 27.28 -11.05
N GLN A 374 -3.52 27.74 -12.18
CA GLN A 374 -4.60 27.11 -12.94
C GLN A 374 -4.12 25.93 -13.81
N GLY A 375 -2.85 25.94 -14.28
CA GLY A 375 -2.34 24.95 -15.23
C GLY A 375 -2.29 23.51 -14.71
N ASP A 376 -1.98 23.30 -13.42
CA ASP A 376 -2.00 21.96 -12.80
C ASP A 376 -3.44 21.45 -12.61
N LEU A 377 -4.38 22.34 -12.30
CA LEU A 377 -5.80 22.00 -12.19
C LEU A 377 -6.40 21.67 -13.56
N GLU A 378 -6.05 22.42 -14.60
CA GLU A 378 -6.45 22.18 -15.98
C GLU A 378 -5.91 20.85 -16.50
N PHE A 379 -4.62 20.60 -16.29
CA PHE A 379 -4.03 19.31 -16.64
C PHE A 379 -4.71 18.17 -15.89
N LYS A 380 -4.95 18.31 -14.58
CA LYS A 380 -5.65 17.29 -13.77
C LYS A 380 -7.07 17.05 -14.24
N ASN A 381 -7.82 18.10 -14.58
CA ASN A 381 -9.17 18.00 -15.14
C ASN A 381 -9.17 17.31 -16.50
N GLU A 382 -8.24 17.66 -17.39
CA GLU A 382 -8.12 17.05 -18.73
C GLU A 382 -7.71 15.57 -18.63
N VAL A 383 -6.81 15.20 -17.71
CA VAL A 383 -6.45 13.78 -17.45
C VAL A 383 -7.60 13.02 -16.77
N LEU A 384 -8.31 13.62 -15.81
CA LEU A 384 -9.49 12.99 -15.17
C LEU A 384 -10.64 12.76 -16.17
N LEU A 385 -10.72 13.57 -17.22
CA LEU A 385 -11.71 13.43 -18.30
C LEU A 385 -11.54 12.10 -19.08
N VAL A 386 -10.31 11.59 -19.16
CA VAL A 386 -9.94 10.33 -19.84
C VAL A 386 -10.63 9.12 -19.22
N ALA A 387 -10.87 9.15 -17.91
CA ALA A 387 -11.57 8.09 -17.20
C ALA A 387 -13.07 8.03 -17.55
N LYS A 388 -13.62 9.05 -18.22
CA LYS A 388 -15.07 9.21 -18.39
C LYS A 388 -15.54 9.44 -19.83
N LEU A 389 -14.68 9.86 -20.76
CA LEU A 389 -15.10 10.26 -22.11
C LEU A 389 -14.28 9.57 -23.20
N GLN A 390 -14.79 8.44 -23.70
CA GLN A 390 -14.38 7.85 -24.98
C GLN A 390 -15.57 7.88 -25.93
N HIS A 391 -15.61 8.87 -26.82
CA HIS A 391 -16.70 8.97 -27.79
C HIS A 391 -16.13 9.17 -29.19
N ARG A 392 -16.76 8.52 -30.19
CA ARG A 392 -16.35 8.53 -31.59
C ARG A 392 -16.17 9.92 -32.20
N ASN A 393 -16.86 10.93 -31.66
CA ASN A 393 -16.82 12.30 -32.15
C ASN A 393 -15.94 13.22 -31.30
N LEU A 394 -15.24 12.73 -30.27
CA LEU A 394 -14.29 13.51 -29.48
C LEU A 394 -12.86 13.16 -29.89
N VAL A 395 -11.94 14.13 -29.81
CA VAL A 395 -10.50 13.85 -30.03
C VAL A 395 -9.98 13.01 -28.88
N ARG A 396 -9.36 11.90 -29.23
CA ARG A 396 -8.85 10.94 -28.26
C ARG A 396 -7.55 11.45 -27.63
N LEU A 397 -7.50 11.51 -26.30
CA LEU A 397 -6.24 11.58 -25.58
C LEU A 397 -5.54 10.22 -25.66
N LEU A 398 -4.32 10.23 -26.19
CA LEU A 398 -3.43 9.07 -26.29
C LEU A 398 -2.58 8.89 -25.05
N GLY A 399 -2.32 9.97 -24.31
CA GLY A 399 -1.59 9.92 -23.06
C GLY A 399 -1.18 11.26 -22.52
N PHE A 400 -0.34 11.24 -21.50
CA PHE A 400 0.19 12.45 -20.85
C PHE A 400 1.67 12.27 -20.47
N CYS A 401 2.38 13.38 -20.27
CA CYS A 401 3.71 13.41 -19.69
C CYS A 401 3.69 14.33 -18.48
N LEU A 402 4.15 13.79 -17.36
CA LEU A 402 4.27 14.48 -16.08
C LEU A 402 5.71 14.29 -15.57
N GLU A 403 6.61 15.20 -15.95
CA GLU A 403 8.01 15.11 -15.53
C GLU A 403 8.51 16.49 -15.06
N ARG A 404 8.91 16.57 -13.78
CA ARG A 404 9.38 17.83 -13.15
C ARG A 404 8.36 18.97 -13.35
N ASN A 405 8.70 19.97 -14.15
CA ASN A 405 7.88 21.13 -14.47
C ASN A 405 7.18 21.01 -15.84
N GLU A 406 7.23 19.86 -16.49
CA GLU A 406 6.59 19.64 -17.79
C GLU A 406 5.24 18.95 -17.58
N ARG A 407 4.22 19.50 -18.27
CA ARG A 407 2.84 19.05 -18.29
C ARG A 407 2.44 18.96 -19.74
N LEU A 408 2.51 17.76 -20.31
CA LEU A 408 2.19 17.53 -21.73
C LEU A 408 0.99 16.59 -21.86
N LEU A 409 0.08 16.92 -22.76
CA LEU A 409 -1.06 16.08 -23.13
C LEU A 409 -0.90 15.67 -24.59
N ILE A 410 -1.04 14.38 -24.86
CA ILE A 410 -0.81 13.77 -26.16
C ILE A 410 -2.16 13.36 -26.72
N TYR A 411 -2.57 13.97 -27.81
CA TYR A 411 -3.80 13.66 -28.53
C TYR A 411 -3.51 13.01 -29.87
N GLU A 412 -4.51 12.32 -30.43
CA GLU A 412 -4.45 11.91 -31.82
C GLU A 412 -4.35 13.15 -32.73
N PHE A 413 -3.48 13.08 -33.74
CA PHE A 413 -3.36 14.16 -34.72
C PHE A 413 -4.51 14.09 -35.71
N LEU A 414 -5.18 15.22 -35.95
CA LEU A 414 -6.25 15.35 -36.95
C LEU A 414 -5.73 16.13 -38.17
N PRO A 415 -5.62 15.50 -39.36
CA PRO A 415 -5.02 16.13 -40.54
C PRO A 415 -5.92 17.19 -41.20
N ASN A 416 -7.23 17.20 -40.95
CA ASN A 416 -8.22 17.98 -41.71
C ASN A 416 -8.67 19.30 -41.03
N ALA A 417 -7.91 19.81 -40.07
CA ALA A 417 -8.25 20.99 -39.26
C ALA A 417 -9.60 20.88 -38.50
N SER A 418 -9.90 21.88 -37.65
CA SER A 418 -11.08 21.87 -36.77
C SER A 418 -12.38 22.07 -37.58
N LEU A 419 -13.51 21.62 -37.00
CA LEU A 419 -14.86 21.87 -37.53
C LEU A 419 -15.12 23.36 -37.84
N ASP A 420 -14.47 24.27 -37.11
CA ASP A 420 -14.54 25.72 -37.32
C ASP A 420 -13.95 26.16 -38.68
N HIS A 421 -12.88 25.50 -39.15
CA HIS A 421 -12.34 25.72 -40.49
C HIS A 421 -13.36 25.37 -41.58
N PHE A 422 -14.14 24.31 -41.36
CA PHE A 422 -15.21 23.88 -42.25
C PHE A 422 -16.48 24.76 -42.14
N LEU A 423 -16.80 25.28 -40.95
CA LEU A 423 -18.01 26.07 -40.71
C LEU A 423 -17.84 27.57 -41.01
N PHE A 424 -16.64 28.13 -40.84
CA PHE A 424 -16.40 29.58 -40.87
C PHE A 424 -15.21 30.03 -41.75
N GLY A 425 -14.55 29.11 -42.46
CA GLY A 425 -13.46 29.44 -43.37
C GLY A 425 -13.91 30.20 -44.62
N GLN A 426 -13.69 31.53 -44.67
CA GLN A 426 -13.66 32.25 -45.96
C GLN A 426 -12.30 32.07 -46.64
N PRO A 427 -12.24 32.06 -47.99
CA PRO A 427 -10.99 31.84 -48.72
C PRO A 427 -10.18 33.14 -48.80
N THR A 428 -9.16 33.34 -47.97
CA THR A 428 -8.21 34.44 -48.18
C THR A 428 -6.75 34.12 -47.82
N ASN A 429 -5.92 34.14 -48.88
CA ASN A 429 -4.53 34.60 -49.04
C ASN A 429 -3.39 34.07 -48.11
N PRO A 430 -2.26 33.57 -48.65
CA PRO A 430 -1.29 32.72 -47.94
C PRO A 430 -0.25 33.46 -47.07
N HIS A 431 -0.51 34.70 -46.62
CA HIS A 431 0.48 35.50 -45.88
C HIS A 431 0.08 36.00 -44.49
N ASN A 432 -0.99 35.48 -43.88
CA ASN A 432 -1.34 35.86 -42.50
C ASN A 432 -1.67 34.64 -41.62
N LYS A 433 -0.65 34.03 -41.02
CA LYS A 433 -0.79 32.92 -40.03
C LYS A 433 -1.08 33.48 -38.63
N SER A 434 -2.19 34.20 -38.48
CA SER A 434 -2.63 34.69 -37.16
C SER A 434 -4.15 34.64 -37.00
N ASN A 435 -4.75 33.48 -37.30
CA ASN A 435 -6.14 33.21 -36.90
C ASN A 435 -6.17 32.04 -35.91
N LEU A 436 -6.31 32.45 -34.64
CA LEU A 436 -6.90 31.75 -33.49
C LEU A 436 -7.27 30.27 -33.67
N LEU A 437 -6.41 29.38 -33.16
CA LEU A 437 -6.83 28.08 -32.64
C LEU A 437 -7.11 28.26 -31.15
N ASP A 438 -8.29 28.78 -30.83
CA ASP A 438 -8.74 28.92 -29.45
C ASP A 438 -9.19 27.56 -28.91
N ILE A 439 -8.78 27.28 -27.68
CA ILE A 439 -8.51 25.92 -27.16
C ILE A 439 -9.79 25.15 -26.74
N GLY A 440 -10.98 25.67 -27.05
CA GLY A 440 -12.25 24.94 -26.88
C GLY A 440 -12.51 23.85 -27.95
N PHE A 441 -11.71 23.81 -29.02
CA PHE A 441 -12.10 23.15 -30.28
C PHE A 441 -11.38 21.84 -30.64
N LEU A 442 -10.50 21.32 -29.77
CA LEU A 442 -10.00 19.95 -29.92
C LEU A 442 -10.97 18.91 -29.36
N LEU A 443 -12.26 19.21 -29.23
CA LEU A 443 -13.23 18.27 -28.68
C LEU A 443 -14.17 17.68 -29.71
N THR A 444 -14.18 18.10 -30.99
CA THR A 444 -15.15 17.53 -31.95
C THR A 444 -14.53 17.19 -33.30
N LYS A 445 -14.60 15.92 -33.69
CA LYS A 445 -14.32 15.46 -35.06
C LYS A 445 -15.43 15.97 -35.99
N SER A 446 -15.07 16.42 -37.19
CA SER A 446 -16.06 16.70 -38.25
C SER A 446 -16.81 15.40 -38.58
N ILE A 447 -18.12 15.48 -38.67
CA ILE A 447 -18.98 14.40 -39.16
C ILE A 447 -19.13 14.68 -40.66
N ASP A 448 -18.58 13.81 -41.50
CA ASP A 448 -18.85 13.80 -42.94
C ASP A 448 -20.31 13.35 -43.23
#